data_AF-A0A8J7U950-F1
#
_entry.id   AF-A0A8J7U950-F1
#
_cell.length_a   1.000
_cell.length_b   1.000
_cell.length_c   1.000
_cell.angle_alpha   90.00
_cell.angle_beta   90.00
_cell.angle_gamma   90.00
#
_symmetry.space_group_name_H-M   'P 1'
#
loop_
_entity.id
_entity.type
_entity.pdbx_description
1 polymer ?
#
loop_
_entity_poly.entity_id
_entity_poly.type
_entity_poly.pdbx_seq_one_letter_code
_entity_poly.pdbx_strand_id
1 'polypeptide(L)'
;HAMAGTERAFLDHTQAGNWVNYYVNGVKMGEIGQTAVIAGHYGVPVVLVTGDLAATLEAKALLGNVETVAVKTAYDRNYARCIHPAKTRALIKEAAKKALSRAKEIPPYVAKKPITVKLEYVSIDRFSESIPCGRGYERLELKVVTKTVESALDILLV
;
A
#
# COMPACT_ATOMS: atom_id res chain seq x y z
N HIS A 1 0.02 2.52 7.49
CA HIS A 1 1.48 2.68 7.67
C HIS A 1 2.13 2.55 6.30
N ALA A 2 3.44 2.71 6.21
CA ALA A 2 4.14 2.47 4.95
C ALA A 2 4.29 0.96 4.67
N MET A 3 4.57 0.65 3.42
CA MET A 3 4.88 -0.70 2.92
C MET A 3 6.12 -1.30 3.56
N ALA A 4 6.24 -2.64 3.49
CA ALA A 4 7.39 -3.37 4.02
C ALA A 4 8.74 -2.84 3.49
N GLY A 5 9.73 -2.76 4.39
CA GLY A 5 11.09 -2.32 4.09
C GLY A 5 11.22 -0.81 3.89
N THR A 6 10.23 -0.01 4.31
CA THR A 6 10.33 1.46 4.23
C THR A 6 11.14 1.99 5.40
N GLU A 7 12.19 2.77 5.09
CA GLU A 7 13.00 3.40 6.13
C GLU A 7 12.18 4.41 6.95
N ARG A 8 12.43 4.47 8.26
CA ARG A 8 11.77 5.42 9.18
C ARG A 8 10.24 5.37 9.09
N ALA A 9 9.70 4.16 8.97
CA ALA A 9 8.27 3.91 8.97
C ALA A 9 7.87 3.14 10.23
N PHE A 10 6.75 3.52 10.86
CA PHE A 10 6.29 2.87 12.09
C PHE A 10 5.45 1.64 11.76
N LEU A 11 5.90 0.48 12.23
CA LEU A 11 5.34 -0.85 11.98
C LEU A 11 5.21 -1.11 10.48
N ASP A 12 6.25 -0.82 9.71
CA ASP A 12 6.25 -1.12 8.28
C ASP A 12 6.02 -2.61 8.03
N HIS A 13 5.09 -2.88 7.11
CA HIS A 13 4.77 -4.19 6.59
C HIS A 13 3.81 -4.04 5.41
N THR A 14 3.60 -5.16 4.72
CA THR A 14 2.53 -5.33 3.74
C THR A 14 1.77 -6.61 4.11
N GLN A 15 0.47 -6.51 4.38
CA GLN A 15 -0.40 -7.61 4.80
C GLN A 15 0.11 -8.30 6.08
N ALA A 16 0.21 -9.62 6.10
CA ALA A 16 0.72 -10.34 7.27
C ALA A 16 2.25 -10.23 7.49
N GLY A 17 2.97 -9.42 6.69
CA GLY A 17 4.42 -9.27 6.80
C GLY A 17 5.23 -10.44 6.20
N ASN A 18 4.59 -11.27 5.37
CA ASN A 18 5.25 -12.39 4.68
C ASN A 18 6.14 -11.94 3.51
N TRP A 19 5.93 -10.72 3.02
CA TRP A 19 6.59 -10.17 1.84
C TRP A 19 7.36 -8.91 2.19
N VAL A 20 8.56 -8.79 1.61
CA VAL A 20 9.38 -7.58 1.67
C VAL A 20 9.08 -6.66 0.50
N ASN A 21 8.69 -7.21 -0.65
CA ASN A 21 8.27 -6.45 -1.81
C ASN A 21 6.99 -7.04 -2.42
N TYR A 22 6.05 -6.15 -2.75
CA TYR A 22 4.82 -6.49 -3.44
C TYR A 22 4.67 -5.51 -4.60
N TYR A 23 4.47 -6.01 -5.82
CA TYR A 23 4.36 -5.19 -7.02
C TYR A 23 3.05 -5.48 -7.75
N VAL A 24 2.42 -4.43 -8.27
CA VAL A 24 1.36 -4.53 -9.28
C VAL A 24 1.84 -3.80 -10.53
N ASN A 25 1.88 -4.48 -11.67
CA ASN A 25 2.36 -3.94 -12.95
C ASN A 25 3.75 -3.29 -12.85
N GLY A 26 4.65 -3.91 -12.09
CA GLY A 26 6.01 -3.42 -11.87
C GLY A 26 6.14 -2.28 -10.85
N VAL A 27 5.03 -1.72 -10.34
CA VAL A 27 5.05 -0.66 -9.32
C VAL A 27 5.06 -1.29 -7.93
N LYS A 28 6.11 -1.02 -7.14
CA LYS A 28 6.20 -1.46 -5.74
C LYS A 28 5.14 -0.72 -4.91
N MET A 29 4.37 -1.45 -4.12
CA MET A 29 3.37 -0.85 -3.25
C MET A 29 3.08 -1.69 -2.01
N GLY A 30 2.64 -1.05 -0.94
CA GLY A 30 2.01 -1.71 0.20
C GLY A 30 0.49 -1.71 0.09
N GLU A 31 -0.16 -1.81 1.24
CA GLU A 31 -1.62 -1.85 1.36
C GLU A 31 -2.29 -0.56 0.89
N ILE A 32 -1.61 0.58 0.95
CA ILE A 32 -2.09 1.86 0.42
C ILE A 32 -2.36 1.71 -1.08
N GLY A 33 -1.38 1.18 -1.83
CA GLY A 33 -1.53 0.98 -3.27
C GLY A 33 -2.48 -0.16 -3.62
N GLN A 34 -2.45 -1.27 -2.88
CA GLN A 34 -3.38 -2.39 -3.09
C GLN A 34 -4.84 -1.93 -2.91
N THR A 35 -5.12 -1.16 -1.85
CA THR A 35 -6.44 -0.59 -1.61
C THR A 35 -6.82 0.40 -2.71
N ALA A 36 -5.88 1.21 -3.20
CA ALA A 36 -6.12 2.14 -4.30
C ALA A 36 -6.45 1.44 -5.61
N VAL A 37 -5.78 0.32 -5.93
CA VAL A 37 -6.09 -0.52 -7.10
C VAL A 37 -7.51 -1.11 -7.00
N ILE A 38 -7.88 -1.63 -5.83
CA ILE A 38 -9.22 -2.19 -5.60
C ILE A 38 -10.28 -1.09 -5.67
N ALA A 39 -10.06 0.07 -5.04
CA ALA A 39 -10.98 1.21 -5.12
C ALA A 39 -11.12 1.70 -6.58
N GLY A 40 -10.01 1.78 -7.30
CA GLY A 40 -9.98 2.15 -8.71
C GLY A 40 -10.76 1.21 -9.61
N HIS A 41 -10.82 -0.08 -9.29
CA HIS A 41 -11.68 -1.05 -10.00
C HIS A 41 -13.16 -0.61 -10.01
N TYR A 42 -13.62 -0.03 -8.90
CA TYR A 42 -14.99 0.49 -8.75
C TYR A 42 -15.13 1.95 -9.19
N GLY A 43 -14.09 2.56 -9.78
CA GLY A 43 -14.09 3.98 -10.14
C GLY A 43 -14.08 4.90 -8.91
N VAL A 44 -13.66 4.42 -7.75
CA VAL A 44 -13.62 5.19 -6.50
C VAL A 44 -12.20 5.73 -6.27
N PRO A 45 -12.00 7.06 -6.16
CA PRO A 45 -10.69 7.63 -5.87
C PRO A 45 -10.35 7.55 -4.38
N VAL A 46 -9.07 7.35 -4.08
CA VAL A 46 -8.52 7.55 -2.74
C VAL A 46 -8.18 9.02 -2.58
N VAL A 47 -8.96 9.75 -1.78
CA VAL A 47 -8.83 11.21 -1.65
C VAL A 47 -8.07 11.66 -0.41
N LEU A 48 -7.94 10.78 0.60
CA LEU A 48 -7.24 11.06 1.85
C LEU A 48 -6.50 9.82 2.35
N VAL A 49 -5.24 9.98 2.74
CA VAL A 49 -4.46 8.97 3.46
C VAL A 49 -3.88 9.56 4.75
N THR A 50 -4.17 8.94 5.89
CA THR A 50 -3.64 9.35 7.20
C THR A 50 -2.75 8.28 7.78
N GLY A 51 -1.59 8.64 8.31
CA GLY A 51 -0.64 7.65 8.83
C GLY A 51 0.60 8.29 9.46
N ASP A 52 1.69 7.54 9.52
CA ASP A 52 3.00 8.11 9.78
C ASP A 52 3.55 8.85 8.56
N LEU A 53 4.58 9.66 8.75
CA LEU A 53 5.18 10.45 7.67
C LEU A 53 5.53 9.58 6.44
N ALA A 54 6.12 8.41 6.62
CA ALA A 54 6.48 7.51 5.54
C ALA A 54 5.25 7.06 4.72
N ALA A 55 4.14 6.68 5.37
CA ALA A 55 2.88 6.35 4.69
C ALA A 55 2.35 7.50 3.83
N THR A 56 2.47 8.75 4.31
CA THR A 56 2.01 9.92 3.55
C THR A 56 2.88 10.20 2.33
N LEU A 57 4.18 9.94 2.43
CA LEU A 57 5.10 10.07 1.31
C LEU A 57 4.85 8.98 0.27
N GLU A 58 4.66 7.73 0.70
CA GLU A 58 4.24 6.62 -0.17
C GLU A 58 2.93 6.97 -0.91
N ALA A 59 1.92 7.43 -0.19
CA ALA A 59 0.64 7.80 -0.78
C ALA A 59 0.78 8.89 -1.84
N LYS A 60 1.56 9.95 -1.56
CA LYS A 60 1.81 11.03 -2.53
C LYS A 60 2.61 10.56 -3.75
N ALA A 61 3.61 9.72 -3.54
CA ALA A 61 4.43 9.18 -4.61
C ALA A 61 3.60 8.32 -5.57
N LEU A 62 2.64 7.57 -5.04
CA LEU A 62 1.79 6.67 -5.84
C LEU A 62 0.56 7.36 -6.44
N LEU A 63 -0.14 8.19 -5.67
CA LEU A 63 -1.47 8.72 -6.01
C LEU A 63 -1.44 10.20 -6.42
N GLY A 64 -0.28 10.87 -6.34
CA GLY A 64 -0.12 12.27 -6.73
C GLY A 64 -0.86 13.23 -5.81
N ASN A 65 -1.96 13.82 -6.30
CA ASN A 65 -2.69 14.92 -5.66
C ASN A 65 -3.57 14.52 -4.45
N VAL A 66 -3.32 13.36 -3.86
CA VAL A 66 -4.03 12.86 -2.67
C VAL A 66 -3.78 13.75 -1.45
N GLU A 67 -4.82 14.02 -0.67
CA GLU A 67 -4.65 14.71 0.61
C GLU A 67 -4.01 13.75 1.61
N THR A 68 -3.12 14.24 2.47
CA THR A 68 -2.46 13.37 3.45
C THR A 68 -2.29 14.03 4.80
N VAL A 69 -2.36 13.24 5.88
CA VAL A 69 -2.04 13.71 7.23
C VAL A 69 -1.02 12.80 7.89
N ALA A 70 0.16 13.34 8.18
CA ALA A 70 1.16 12.67 9.00
C ALA A 70 0.85 12.94 10.48
N VAL A 71 0.32 11.93 11.18
CA VAL A 71 -0.09 12.04 12.59
C VAL A 71 1.02 11.65 13.55
N LYS A 72 2.09 11.06 13.02
CA LYS A 72 3.30 10.67 13.73
C LYS A 72 4.50 10.64 12.78
N THR A 73 5.69 10.75 13.32
CA THR A 73 6.95 10.56 12.58
C THR A 73 7.69 9.41 13.24
N ALA A 74 7.99 8.35 12.48
CA ALA A 74 8.77 7.25 13.01
C ALA A 74 10.26 7.61 13.00
N TYR A 75 10.96 7.17 14.04
CA TYR A 75 12.41 7.11 14.07
C TYR A 75 12.87 5.72 13.61
N ASP A 76 12.11 4.69 13.97
CA ASP A 76 12.32 3.29 13.60
C ASP A 76 10.97 2.56 13.61
N ARG A 77 10.96 1.29 13.19
CA ARG A 77 9.80 0.42 13.10
C ARG A 77 8.95 0.39 14.36
N ASN A 78 9.58 0.40 15.54
CA ASN A 78 8.88 0.28 16.81
C ASN A 78 8.90 1.58 17.63
N TYR A 79 9.39 2.70 17.07
CA TYR A 79 9.56 3.95 17.79
C TYR A 79 9.14 5.16 16.95
N ALA A 80 8.18 5.94 17.45
CA ALA A 80 7.66 7.12 16.75
C ALA A 80 7.30 8.25 17.69
N ARG A 81 7.47 9.48 17.20
CA ARG A 81 6.94 10.69 17.83
C ARG A 81 5.52 10.95 17.34
N CYS A 82 4.56 10.81 18.24
CA CYS A 82 3.14 11.06 17.95
C CYS A 82 2.78 12.54 18.15
N ILE A 83 1.86 13.04 17.32
CA ILE A 83 1.18 14.30 17.58
C ILE A 83 0.07 14.05 18.62
N HIS A 84 -0.11 14.99 19.55
CA HIS A 84 -1.12 14.89 20.60
C HIS A 84 -2.52 14.61 20.01
N PRO A 85 -3.33 13.68 20.58
CA PRO A 85 -4.58 13.23 19.98
C PRO A 85 -5.57 14.36 19.63
N ALA A 86 -5.66 15.40 20.47
CA ALA A 86 -6.54 16.55 20.20
C ALA A 86 -6.15 17.29 18.91
N LYS A 87 -4.84 17.47 18.67
CA LYS A 87 -4.32 18.11 17.47
C LYS A 87 -4.46 17.20 16.26
N THR A 88 -4.17 15.90 16.42
CA THR A 88 -4.36 14.89 15.36
C THR A 88 -5.80 14.85 14.86
N ARG A 89 -6.80 14.85 15.74
CA ARG A 89 -8.22 14.87 15.35
C ARG A 89 -8.58 16.10 14.53
N ALA A 90 -8.10 17.28 14.95
CA ALA A 90 -8.34 18.53 14.21
C ALA A 90 -7.70 18.47 12.81
N LEU A 91 -6.46 18.01 12.70
CA LEU A 91 -5.75 17.86 11.42
C LEU A 91 -6.48 16.91 10.47
N ILE A 92 -6.91 15.74 10.95
CA ILE A 92 -7.65 14.76 10.14
C ILE A 92 -8.99 15.34 9.68
N LYS A 93 -9.71 16.06 10.56
CA LYS A 93 -11.00 16.68 10.23
C LYS A 93 -10.88 17.70 9.11
N GLU A 94 -9.90 18.61 9.21
CA GLU A 94 -9.69 19.63 8.18
C GLU A 94 -9.22 19.02 6.85
N ALA A 95 -8.33 18.03 6.91
CA ALA A 95 -7.90 17.30 5.72
C ALA A 95 -9.05 16.53 5.06
N ALA A 96 -9.93 15.89 5.83
CA ALA A 96 -11.12 15.23 5.30
C ALA A 96 -12.07 16.20 4.60
N LYS A 97 -12.31 17.38 5.19
CA LYS A 97 -13.12 18.44 4.56
C LYS A 97 -12.53 18.86 3.21
N LYS A 98 -11.22 19.10 3.17
CA LYS A 98 -10.50 19.51 1.95
C LYS A 98 -10.45 18.41 0.88
N ALA A 99 -10.23 17.16 1.30
CA ALA A 99 -10.22 16.00 0.41
C ALA A 99 -11.58 15.80 -0.25
N LEU A 100 -12.67 15.88 0.53
CA LEU A 100 -14.03 15.73 0.02
C LEU A 100 -14.41 16.87 -0.93
N SER A 101 -14.02 18.12 -0.65
CA SER A 101 -14.31 19.25 -1.56
C SER A 101 -13.63 19.10 -2.93
N ARG A 102 -12.51 18.37 -2.98
CA ARG A 102 -11.71 18.15 -4.19
C ARG A 102 -11.86 16.75 -4.76
N ALA A 103 -12.78 15.93 -4.24
CA ALA A 103 -12.88 14.52 -4.60
C ALA A 103 -13.09 14.29 -6.11
N LYS A 104 -13.78 15.21 -6.80
CA LYS A 104 -14.00 15.16 -8.25
C LYS A 104 -12.75 15.45 -9.09
N GLU A 105 -11.73 16.08 -8.50
CA GLU A 105 -10.47 16.42 -9.17
C GLU A 105 -9.48 15.25 -9.13
N ILE A 106 -9.70 14.27 -8.23
CA ILE A 106 -8.78 13.17 -7.99
C ILE A 106 -9.24 11.96 -8.79
N PRO A 107 -8.47 11.50 -9.81
CA PRO A 107 -8.85 10.33 -10.58
C PRO A 107 -8.68 9.04 -9.76
N PRO A 108 -9.50 8.02 -10.01
CA PRO A 108 -9.29 6.68 -9.44
C PRO A 108 -7.97 6.06 -9.93
N TYR A 109 -7.29 5.30 -9.06
CA TYR A 109 -6.06 4.59 -9.41
C TYR A 109 -6.39 3.24 -10.07
N VAL A 110 -6.48 3.23 -11.40
CA VAL A 110 -6.89 2.04 -12.16
C VAL A 110 -5.66 1.27 -12.66
N ALA A 111 -5.51 0.02 -12.23
CA ALA A 111 -4.48 -0.87 -12.77
C ALA A 111 -4.80 -1.22 -14.24
N LYS A 112 -3.83 -1.01 -15.13
CA LYS A 112 -3.95 -1.39 -16.54
C LYS A 112 -3.96 -2.92 -16.68
N LYS A 113 -4.80 -3.43 -17.59
CA LYS A 113 -4.81 -4.85 -17.94
C LYS A 113 -3.77 -5.15 -19.05
N PRO A 114 -3.14 -6.34 -19.06
CA PRO A 114 -3.22 -7.40 -18.04
C PRO A 114 -2.56 -6.96 -16.72
N ILE A 115 -3.07 -7.47 -15.59
CA ILE A 115 -2.56 -7.11 -14.26
C ILE A 115 -1.58 -8.19 -13.80
N THR A 116 -0.32 -7.82 -13.57
CA THR A 116 0.71 -8.75 -13.08
C THR A 116 1.07 -8.40 -11.64
N VAL A 117 0.96 -9.39 -10.75
CA VAL A 117 1.41 -9.32 -9.37
C VAL A 117 2.74 -10.03 -9.24
N LYS A 118 3.75 -9.35 -8.67
CA LYS A 118 5.04 -9.95 -8.31
C LYS A 118 5.27 -9.81 -6.82
N LEU A 119 5.67 -10.89 -6.18
CA LEU A 119 5.92 -10.97 -4.74
C LEU A 119 7.36 -11.38 -4.48
N GLU A 120 7.99 -10.73 -3.50
CA GLU A 120 9.24 -11.20 -2.90
C GLU A 120 9.00 -11.46 -1.41
N TYR A 121 9.26 -12.69 -1.00
CA TYR A 121 9.10 -13.13 0.39
C TYR A 121 10.25 -12.64 1.27
N VAL A 122 9.96 -12.45 2.56
CA VAL A 122 10.97 -12.06 3.56
C VAL A 122 12.02 -13.16 3.80
N SER A 123 11.63 -14.44 3.67
CA SER A 123 12.51 -15.59 3.83
C SER A 123 12.05 -16.80 3.01
N ILE A 124 12.94 -17.79 2.86
CA ILE A 124 12.63 -19.07 2.20
C ILE A 124 11.60 -19.87 3.01
N ASP A 125 11.65 -19.79 4.34
CA ASP A 125 10.68 -20.47 5.21
C ASP A 125 9.27 -19.94 4.94
N ARG A 126 9.10 -18.61 4.91
CA ARG A 126 7.80 -17.98 4.58
C ARG A 126 7.31 -18.33 3.19
N PHE A 127 8.22 -18.38 2.22
CA PHE A 127 7.90 -18.84 0.88
C PHE A 127 7.38 -20.29 0.90
N SER A 128 8.06 -21.18 1.63
CA SER A 128 7.73 -22.61 1.68
C SER A 128 6.40 -22.88 2.40
N GLU A 129 6.07 -22.11 3.44
CA GLU A 129 4.78 -22.16 4.16
C GLU A 129 3.59 -21.73 3.28
N SER A 130 3.82 -20.84 2.31
CA SER A 130 2.74 -20.22 1.52
C SER A 130 2.23 -21.05 0.34
N ILE A 131 2.92 -22.15 -0.03
CA ILE A 131 2.64 -23.04 -1.18
C ILE A 131 2.10 -22.29 -2.43
N PRO A 132 2.79 -21.23 -2.92
CA PRO A 132 2.21 -20.37 -3.95
C PRO A 132 2.14 -21.06 -5.32
N CYS A 133 3.09 -21.95 -5.64
CA CYS A 133 3.23 -22.58 -6.96
C CYS A 133 2.01 -23.43 -7.41
N GLY A 134 1.06 -23.75 -6.52
CA GLY A 134 -0.17 -24.47 -6.86
C GLY A 134 -1.36 -23.58 -7.25
N ARG A 135 -1.21 -22.24 -7.25
CA ARG A 135 -2.32 -21.28 -7.44
C ARG A 135 -2.15 -20.38 -8.66
N GLY A 136 -1.47 -20.87 -9.70
CA GLY A 136 -1.16 -20.09 -10.91
C GLY A 136 0.02 -19.14 -10.75
N TYR A 137 0.90 -19.39 -9.77
CA TYR A 137 2.15 -18.67 -9.63
C TYR A 137 3.28 -19.31 -10.42
N GLU A 138 4.05 -18.48 -11.09
CA GLU A 138 5.33 -18.83 -11.67
C GLU A 138 6.45 -18.37 -10.72
N ARG A 139 7.38 -19.27 -10.43
CA ARG A 139 8.55 -18.95 -9.62
C ARG A 139 9.62 -18.35 -10.52
N LEU A 140 10.01 -17.10 -10.25
CA LEU A 140 11.06 -16.39 -10.98
C LEU A 140 12.42 -16.61 -10.33
N GLU A 141 12.47 -16.58 -9.01
CA GLU A 141 13.70 -16.76 -8.23
C GLU A 141 13.41 -17.54 -6.94
N LEU A 142 14.43 -17.73 -6.10
CA LEU A 142 14.34 -18.53 -4.88
C LEU A 142 13.19 -18.11 -3.95
N LYS A 143 12.91 -16.81 -3.85
CA LYS A 143 11.84 -16.27 -2.98
C LYS A 143 10.96 -15.26 -3.72
N VAL A 144 10.95 -15.34 -5.06
CA VAL A 144 10.22 -14.40 -5.92
C VAL A 144 9.27 -15.17 -6.83
N VAL A 145 8.00 -14.77 -6.82
CA VAL A 145 6.96 -15.33 -7.67
C VAL A 145 6.20 -14.26 -8.41
N THR A 146 5.57 -14.63 -9.52
CA THR A 146 4.70 -13.76 -10.30
C THR A 146 3.41 -14.49 -10.68
N LYS A 147 2.33 -13.73 -10.83
CA LYS A 147 1.04 -14.22 -11.31
C LYS A 147 0.32 -13.10 -12.07
N THR A 148 -0.27 -13.45 -13.21
CA THR A 148 -1.20 -12.56 -13.90
C THR A 148 -2.61 -12.83 -13.40
N VAL A 149 -3.35 -11.75 -13.13
CA VAL A 149 -4.73 -11.80 -12.66
C VAL A 149 -5.66 -11.05 -13.62
N GLU A 150 -6.88 -11.55 -13.75
CA GLU A 150 -7.90 -10.99 -14.66
C GLU A 150 -8.60 -9.76 -14.09
N SER A 151 -8.70 -9.69 -12.75
CA SER A 151 -9.33 -8.60 -12.03
C SER A 151 -8.39 -7.94 -11.03
N ALA A 152 -8.58 -6.63 -10.84
CA ALA A 152 -7.94 -5.88 -9.76
C ALA A 152 -8.37 -6.39 -8.36
N LEU A 153 -9.51 -7.08 -8.26
CA LEU A 153 -9.98 -7.69 -7.02
C LEU A 153 -9.17 -8.93 -6.63
N ASP A 154 -8.53 -9.57 -7.62
CA ASP A 154 -7.79 -10.81 -7.43
C ASP A 154 -6.33 -10.56 -7.02
N ILE A 155 -5.89 -9.30 -6.97
CA ILE A 155 -4.51 -8.97 -6.57
C ILE A 155 -4.21 -9.44 -5.14
N LEU A 156 -5.22 -9.63 -4.28
CA LEU A 156 -5.02 -10.12 -2.91
C LEU A 156 -5.22 -11.63 -2.76
N LEU A 157 -5.67 -12.34 -3.81
CA LEU A 157 -5.86 -13.80 -3.81
C LEU A 157 -4.54 -14.52 -4.13
N VAL A 158 -3.47 -14.03 -3.51
CA VAL A 158 -2.09 -14.20 -3.92
C VAL A 158 -1.26 -14.93 -2.89
#